data_AF-A0A8S0RX76-F1
#
_entry.id   AF-A0A8S0RX76-F1
#
_cell.length_a   1.000
_cell.length_b   1.000
_cell.length_c   1.000
_cell.angle_alpha   90.00
_cell.angle_beta   90.00
_cell.angle_gamma   90.00
#
_symmetry.space_group_name_H-M   'P 1'
#
loop_
_entity.id
_entity.type
_entity.pdbx_description
1 polymer ?
#
loop_
_entity_poly.entity_id
_entity_poly.type
_entity_poly.pdbx_seq_one_letter_code
_entity_poly.pdbx_strand_id
1 'polypeptide(L)'
;MLFCSDSILRHASSDFKQMGQRIFVFIVGGATRSELRVCHKLTTKLKREVILGSSSLDDPPRFITKMKLLTANELSLDDLQI
;
A
#
# COMPACT_ATOMS: atom_id res chain seq x y z
N MET A 1 4.82 -4.68 -21.41
CA MET A 1 5.60 -4.24 -20.23
C MET A 1 4.59 -4.13 -19.09
N LEU A 2 4.42 -5.08 -18.17
CA LEU A 2 5.38 -5.80 -17.33
C LEU A 2 4.89 -7.24 -17.09
N PHE A 3 5.78 -8.21 -17.32
CA PHE A 3 5.61 -9.61 -16.90
C PHE A 3 5.94 -9.66 -15.40
N CYS A 4 4.92 -9.76 -14.53
CA CYS A 4 5.17 -9.97 -13.10
C CYS A 4 5.42 -11.47 -12.91
N SER A 5 6.67 -11.82 -12.58
CA SER A 5 7.19 -13.18 -12.52
C SER A 5 6.45 -14.07 -11.50
N ASP A 6 5.65 -15.00 -12.00
CA ASP A 6 5.02 -16.12 -11.28
C ASP A 6 6.02 -17.01 -10.50
N SER A 7 7.31 -16.89 -10.78
CA SER A 7 8.37 -17.69 -10.16
C SER A 7 8.66 -17.31 -8.70
N ILE A 8 8.44 -16.05 -8.28
CA ILE A 8 8.65 -15.62 -6.88
C ILE A 8 7.57 -16.23 -5.96
N LEU A 9 6.34 -16.39 -6.47
CA LEU A 9 5.22 -16.93 -5.70
C LEU A 9 5.46 -18.39 -5.29
N ARG A 10 6.13 -19.17 -6.15
CA ARG A 10 6.37 -20.60 -5.92
C ARG A 10 7.46 -20.87 -4.88
N HIS A 11 8.51 -20.06 -4.80
CA HIS A 11 9.55 -20.22 -3.77
C HIS A 11 9.13 -19.67 -2.40
N ALA A 12 8.23 -18.68 -2.36
CA ALA A 12 7.66 -18.22 -1.09
C ALA A 12 6.77 -19.31 -0.44
N SER A 13 6.20 -20.22 -1.24
CA SER A 13 5.31 -21.30 -0.77
C SER A 13 5.96 -22.33 0.14
N SER A 14 7.26 -22.60 0.01
CA SER A 14 7.97 -23.53 0.89
C SER A 14 8.22 -22.94 2.27
N ASP A 15 8.50 -21.64 2.36
CA ASP A 15 8.66 -20.94 3.64
C ASP A 15 7.32 -20.70 4.34
N PHE A 16 6.21 -20.61 3.59
CA PHE A 16 4.86 -20.44 4.15
C PHE A 16 4.36 -21.62 4.98
N LYS A 17 4.95 -22.82 4.87
CA LYS A 17 4.58 -23.95 5.74
C LYS A 17 5.03 -23.78 7.20
N GLN A 18 6.01 -22.91 7.47
CA GLN A 18 6.47 -22.59 8.83
C GLN A 18 5.98 -21.23 9.35
N MET A 19 5.32 -20.43 8.50
CA MET A 19 4.82 -19.11 8.87
C MET A 19 3.38 -19.23 9.39
N GLY A 20 3.07 -18.56 10.50
CA GLY A 20 1.72 -18.59 11.09
C GLY A 20 0.64 -17.96 10.19
N GLN A 21 -0.58 -17.80 10.72
CA GLN A 21 -1.73 -17.23 9.97
C GLN A 21 -1.36 -15.94 9.22
N ARG A 22 -1.73 -15.86 7.94
CA ARG A 22 -1.47 -14.70 7.08
C ARG A 22 -2.27 -13.48 7.54
N ILE A 23 -1.68 -12.30 7.44
CA ILE A 23 -2.30 -11.03 7.80
C ILE A 23 -2.47 -10.21 6.53
N PHE A 24 -3.70 -9.86 6.20
CA PHE A 24 -4.03 -9.02 5.04
C PHE A 24 -4.40 -7.61 5.52
N VAL A 25 -3.74 -6.60 5.00
CA VAL A 25 -4.00 -5.18 5.31
C VAL A 25 -4.27 -4.44 4.01
N PHE A 26 -5.41 -3.76 3.92
CA PHE A 26 -5.73 -2.92 2.77
C PHE A 26 -5.86 -1.45 3.20
N ILE A 27 -5.02 -0.58 2.64
CA ILE A 27 -5.05 0.86 2.92
C ILE A 27 -5.81 1.59 1.80
N VAL A 28 -6.93 2.19 2.18
CA VAL A 28 -7.75 3.04 1.29
C VAL A 28 -7.13 4.43 1.22
N GLY A 29 -7.08 5.02 0.02
CA GLY A 29 -6.49 6.36 -0.19
C GLY A 29 -4.99 6.37 -0.51
N GLY A 30 -4.36 5.19 -0.46
CA GLY A 30 -2.99 4.97 -0.87
C GLY A 30 -2.08 4.61 0.30
N ALA A 31 -0.96 3.95 -0.03
CA ALA A 31 0.07 3.56 0.91
C ALA A 31 1.43 4.11 0.50
N THR A 32 2.27 4.38 1.49
CA THR A 32 3.63 4.90 1.32
C THR A 32 4.68 3.78 1.39
N ARG A 33 5.89 4.04 0.87
CA ARG A 33 7.01 3.11 1.00
C ARG A 33 7.38 2.81 2.45
N SER A 34 7.14 3.75 3.37
CA SER A 34 7.35 3.57 4.81
C SER A 34 6.49 2.44 5.37
N GLU A 35 5.21 2.35 5.00
CA GLU A 35 4.31 1.29 5.50
C GLU A 35 4.70 -0.08 4.96
N LEU A 36 5.07 -0.17 3.68
CA LEU A 36 5.57 -1.41 3.08
C LEU A 36 6.85 -1.90 3.78
N ARG A 37 7.77 -0.98 4.10
CA ARG A 37 8.99 -1.29 4.86
C ARG A 37 8.67 -1.82 6.26
N VAL A 38 7.67 -1.26 6.92
CA VAL A 38 7.21 -1.75 8.23
C VAL A 38 6.59 -3.15 8.11
N CYS A 39 5.74 -3.40 7.10
CA CYS A 39 5.20 -4.74 6.84
C CYS A 39 6.31 -5.78 6.67
N HIS A 40 7.37 -5.46 5.91
CA HIS A 40 8.51 -6.36 5.75
C HIS A 40 9.24 -6.66 7.08
N LYS A 41 9.41 -5.63 7.92
CA LYS A 41 9.99 -5.78 9.26
C LYS A 41 9.07 -6.59 10.19
N LEU A 42 7.76 -6.48 10.05
CA LEU A 42 6.79 -7.25 10.82
C LEU A 42 6.74 -8.71 10.36
N THR A 43 6.85 -8.99 9.08
CA THR A 43 6.90 -10.36 8.55
C THR A 43 8.04 -11.16 9.16
N THR A 44 9.23 -10.56 9.24
CA THR A 44 10.41 -11.18 9.85
C THR A 44 10.30 -11.31 11.37
N LYS A 45 9.77 -10.29 12.06
CA LYS A 45 9.61 -10.32 13.52
C LYS A 45 8.53 -11.31 14.00
N LEU A 46 7.41 -11.38 13.30
CA LEU A 46 6.25 -12.17 13.70
C LEU A 46 6.31 -13.60 13.14
N LYS A 47 7.24 -13.88 12.20
CA LYS A 47 7.28 -15.14 11.42
C LYS A 47 5.91 -15.45 10.82
N ARG A 48 5.25 -14.41 10.29
CA ARG A 48 3.91 -14.46 9.68
C ARG A 48 3.94 -13.62 8.43
N GLU A 49 3.33 -14.09 7.37
CA GLU A 49 3.24 -13.32 6.14
C GLU A 49 2.28 -12.13 6.31
N VAL A 50 2.78 -10.91 6.10
CA VAL A 50 1.97 -9.68 6.07
C VAL A 50 1.86 -9.19 4.62
N ILE A 51 0.64 -9.20 4.09
CA ILE A 51 0.33 -8.76 2.73
C ILE A 51 -0.35 -7.39 2.82
N LEU A 52 0.32 -6.38 2.27
CA LEU A 52 -0.18 -5.00 2.17
C LEU A 52 -0.74 -4.76 0.77
N GLY A 53 -2.03 -4.46 0.70
CA GLY A 53 -2.69 -3.89 -0.47
C GLY A 53 -3.01 -2.42 -0.26
N SER A 54 -3.09 -1.67 -1.34
CA SER A 54 -3.50 -0.27 -1.30
C SER A 54 -4.14 0.14 -2.62
N SER A 55 -5.02 1.14 -2.59
CA SER A 55 -5.59 1.74 -3.82
C SER A 55 -4.52 2.41 -4.70
N SER A 56 -3.43 2.88 -4.11
CA SER A 56 -2.27 3.46 -4.82
C SER A 56 -1.02 3.37 -3.97
N LEU A 57 0.15 3.12 -4.57
CA LEU A 57 1.44 3.27 -3.88
C LEU A 57 2.00 4.65 -4.23
N ASP A 58 2.02 5.54 -3.24
CA ASP A 58 2.36 6.94 -3.44
C ASP A 58 3.69 7.29 -2.77
N ASP A 59 4.51 8.03 -3.51
CA ASP A 59 5.68 8.72 -2.96
C ASP A 59 5.22 10.03 -2.29
N PRO A 60 5.94 10.55 -1.28
CA PRO A 60 5.57 11.78 -0.58
C PRO A 60 5.12 12.95 -1.47
N PRO A 61 5.81 13.30 -2.58
CA PRO A 61 5.34 14.39 -3.43
C PRO A 61 3.99 14.10 -4.09
N ARG A 62 3.72 12.85 -4.48
CA ARG A 62 2.46 12.46 -5.12
C ARG A 62 1.30 12.49 -4.13
N PHE A 63 1.54 12.09 -2.89
CA PHE A 63 0.57 12.22 -1.81
C PHE A 63 0.21 13.68 -1.55
N ILE A 64 1.20 14.56 -1.46
CA ILE A 64 0.97 16.01 -1.27
C ILE A 64 0.21 16.60 -2.46
N THR A 65 0.52 16.21 -3.70
CA THR A 65 -0.23 16.68 -4.88
C THR A 65 -1.69 16.23 -4.83
N LYS A 66 -1.98 14.98 -4.46
CA LYS A 66 -3.36 14.50 -4.29
C LYS A 66 -4.10 15.31 -3.21
N MET A 67 -3.45 15.58 -2.09
CA MET A 67 -4.01 16.43 -1.03
C MET A 67 -4.31 17.85 -1.53
N LYS A 68 -3.37 18.47 -2.27
CA LYS A 68 -3.57 19.81 -2.85
C LYS A 68 -4.72 19.86 -3.85
N LEU A 69 -4.87 18.83 -4.68
CA LEU A 69 -5.97 18.73 -5.65
C LEU A 69 -7.33 18.64 -4.96
N LEU A 70 -7.43 17.88 -3.87
CA LEU A 70 -8.65 17.82 -3.07
C LEU A 70 -8.99 19.20 -2.49
N THR A 71 -8.01 19.91 -1.91
CA THR A 71 -8.23 21.26 -1.36
C THR A 71 -8.61 22.29 -2.43
N ALA A 72 -8.03 22.21 -3.63
CA ALA A 72 -8.37 23.13 -4.72
C ALA A 72 -9.80 22.94 -5.24
N ASN A 73 -10.30 21.70 -5.25
CA ASN A 73 -11.68 21.43 -5.64
C ASN A 73 -12.68 21.92 -4.58
N GLU A 74 -12.38 21.77 -3.29
CA GLU A 74 -13.24 22.28 -2.21
C GLU A 74 -13.35 23.82 -2.26
N LEU A 75 -12.25 24.53 -2.54
CA LEU A 75 -12.27 25.99 -2.70
C LEU A 75 -13.10 26.46 -3.90
N SER A 76 -13.30 25.62 -4.92
CA SER A 76 -14.08 25.99 -6.11
C SER A 76 -15.60 25.82 -5.95
N LEU A 77 -16.05 25.06 -4.94
CA LEU A 77 -17.47 24.76 -4.73
C LEU A 77 -18.16 25.76 -3.79
N ASP A 78 -17.39 26.49 -2.97
CA ASP A 78 -17.92 27.56 -2.10
C ASP A 78 -18.13 28.90 -2.82
N ASP A 79 -17.55 29.10 -4.01
CA ASP A 79 -17.77 30.29 -4.85
C ASP A 79 -19.05 30.21 -5.72
N LEU A 80 -19.86 29.16 -5.54
CA LEU A 80 -21.13 28.95 -6.24
C LEU A 80 -22.35 28.99 -5.29
N GLN A 81 -22.43 30.03 -4.47
CA GLN A 81 -23.70 30.46 -3.86
C GLN A 81 -24.04 31.89 -4.31
N ILE A 82 -24.86 31.98 -5.37
CA ILE A 82 -25.67 33.16 -5.72
C ILE A 82 -27.13 32.68 -5.72
#